data_AF-A0A6G8ICK9-F1
#
_entry.id   AF-A0A6G8ICK9-F1
#
_cell.length_a   1.000
_cell.length_b   1.000
_cell.length_c   1.000
_cell.angle_alpha   90.00
_cell.angle_beta   90.00
_cell.angle_gamma   90.00
#
_symmetry.space_group_name_H-M   'P 1'
#
loop_
_entity.id
_entity.type
_entity.pdbx_description
1 polymer ?
#
loop_
_entity_poly.entity_id
_entity_poly.type
_entity_poly.pdbx_seq_one_letter_code
_entity_poly.pdbx_strand_id
1 'polypeptide(L)'
;MRRPSDLLIMCCCVLLLSCGGDGGLPYTPPAPTGWVSIDPPAVSATVCNEVLLSGEAFISPTFWHCCGGTAAEMTAVTVTWRNDTTGATGTASQTVQTGLLVPLYDHRWTATVPLQMGTNRVTVTATGPAGLSGTAQASIDKTGPSFTLSGRVITDDGAWGIGELESGVRVDLSGPVGATGRPASGSAQGGYTVSCLPPGQYTATPASGALPFGFQPAARTVNIVAADVTGVDFEAPAHRLSGRVSWASSGLPSTAEWMTLGGGTSPLVRAVNAQGEYGLVVPDGTYTVAPSDPLCPGCAYVPALRNVNVLGVDVGGLDFLRQ
;
A
#
# COMPACT_ATOMS: atom_id res chain seq x y z
N MET A 1 72.14 -2.91 6.86
CA MET A 1 72.30 -3.28 5.44
C MET A 1 71.29 -2.47 4.65
N ARG A 2 71.79 -1.47 3.90
CA ARG A 2 71.05 -0.44 3.17
C ARG A 2 70.89 -0.86 1.72
N ARG A 3 69.78 -0.50 1.06
CA ARG A 3 69.75 -0.01 -0.33
C ARG A 3 68.59 0.97 -0.53
N PRO A 4 68.72 1.92 -1.47
CA PRO A 4 68.40 3.32 -1.20
C PRO A 4 67.26 3.88 -2.08
N SER A 5 66.88 5.10 -1.70
CA SER A 5 66.14 6.12 -2.43
C SER A 5 66.89 6.65 -3.66
N ASP A 6 66.16 7.02 -4.72
CA ASP A 6 66.16 8.38 -5.31
C ASP A 6 65.47 8.46 -6.69
N LEU A 7 64.47 9.34 -6.70
CA LEU A 7 63.99 10.30 -7.71
C LEU A 7 64.77 10.49 -9.04
N LEU A 8 63.98 10.68 -10.12
CA LEU A 8 63.97 11.86 -11.02
C LEU A 8 64.36 11.68 -12.53
N ILE A 9 63.50 12.29 -13.38
CA ILE A 9 63.66 12.73 -14.79
C ILE A 9 63.78 11.68 -15.90
N MET A 10 62.84 11.72 -16.85
CA MET A 10 63.23 11.87 -18.27
C MET A 10 62.14 12.58 -19.10
N CYS A 11 62.58 13.62 -19.80
CA CYS A 11 61.84 14.49 -20.70
C CYS A 11 62.24 14.18 -22.16
N CYS A 12 61.31 14.42 -23.08
CA CYS A 12 61.49 14.81 -24.50
C CYS A 12 62.00 13.80 -25.56
N CYS A 13 61.11 13.60 -26.56
CA CYS A 13 61.31 13.69 -28.03
C CYS A 13 62.27 12.69 -28.72
N VAL A 14 62.05 12.15 -29.94
CA VAL A 14 61.08 12.32 -31.02
C VAL A 14 61.38 11.26 -32.12
N LEU A 15 60.32 10.72 -32.78
CA LEU A 15 60.16 10.10 -34.13
C LEU A 15 61.09 8.93 -34.58
N LEU A 16 60.60 7.86 -35.22
CA LEU A 16 59.93 7.83 -36.54
C LEU A 16 59.07 6.55 -36.81
N LEU A 17 57.92 6.78 -37.47
CA LEU A 17 57.22 6.02 -38.54
C LEU A 17 57.00 4.49 -38.47
N SER A 18 55.72 4.09 -38.45
CA SER A 18 55.18 3.12 -39.42
C SER A 18 53.65 3.27 -39.58
N CYS A 19 53.21 3.16 -40.84
CA CYS A 19 51.84 3.26 -41.33
C CYS A 19 51.16 1.88 -41.28
N GLY A 20 49.88 1.84 -40.92
CA GLY A 20 49.04 0.65 -41.02
C GLY A 20 47.61 0.99 -40.60
N GLY A 21 46.80 1.42 -41.55
CA GLY A 21 45.38 1.63 -41.35
C GLY A 21 44.65 0.32 -41.19
N ASP A 22 43.70 0.27 -40.25
CA ASP A 22 42.57 -0.63 -40.35
C ASP A 22 41.32 0.15 -39.94
N GLY A 23 40.37 0.23 -40.88
CA GLY A 23 39.13 0.97 -40.75
C GLY A 23 38.18 0.27 -39.79
N GLY A 24 38.48 0.35 -38.49
CA GLY A 24 37.53 0.00 -37.45
C GLY A 24 36.30 0.87 -37.65
N LEU A 25 35.17 0.23 -38.01
CA LEU A 25 33.85 0.85 -37.88
C LEU A 25 33.81 1.55 -36.52
N PRO A 26 33.29 2.79 -36.41
CA PRO A 26 33.13 3.39 -35.11
C PRO A 26 32.35 2.40 -34.27
N TYR A 27 32.98 1.88 -33.21
CA TYR A 27 32.25 1.20 -32.16
C TYR A 27 31.33 2.27 -31.58
N THR A 28 30.13 2.38 -32.14
CA THR A 28 29.03 3.04 -31.49
C THR A 28 28.70 2.11 -30.34
N PRO A 29 29.00 2.46 -29.07
CA PRO A 29 28.47 1.69 -27.96
C PRO A 29 26.96 1.55 -28.21
N PRO A 30 26.39 0.35 -28.04
CA PRO A 30 24.95 0.18 -28.22
C PRO A 30 24.26 1.30 -27.46
N ALA A 31 23.32 1.97 -28.13
CA ALA A 31 22.54 3.03 -27.51
C ALA A 31 22.04 2.50 -26.15
N PRO A 32 22.07 3.32 -25.08
CA PRO A 32 21.52 2.89 -23.79
C PRO A 32 20.16 2.25 -24.07
N THR A 33 19.95 1.03 -23.60
CA THR A 33 18.66 0.34 -23.79
C THR A 33 17.87 0.58 -22.52
N GLY A 34 16.60 0.99 -22.67
CA GLY A 34 15.69 1.05 -21.54
C GLY A 34 15.43 -0.36 -21.03
N TRP A 35 15.00 -0.49 -19.77
CA TRP A 35 14.63 -1.77 -19.21
C TRP A 35 13.41 -1.66 -18.30
N VAL A 36 12.64 -2.73 -18.21
CA VAL A 36 11.56 -2.88 -17.26
C VAL A 36 11.56 -4.33 -16.79
N SER A 37 11.24 -4.55 -15.53
CA SER A 37 11.09 -5.88 -14.94
C SER A 37 9.68 -6.03 -14.38
N ILE A 38 9.24 -7.27 -14.24
CA ILE A 38 8.02 -7.64 -13.49
C ILE A 38 8.50 -8.47 -12.31
N ASP A 39 8.10 -8.10 -11.10
CA ASP A 39 8.51 -8.82 -9.90
C ASP A 39 7.88 -10.22 -9.85
N PRO A 40 8.61 -11.22 -9.34
CA PRO A 40 8.03 -12.51 -9.03
C PRO A 40 7.15 -12.44 -7.77
N PRO A 41 6.11 -13.28 -7.67
CA PRO A 41 5.60 -14.11 -8.75
C PRO A 41 4.75 -13.26 -9.70
N ALA A 42 5.11 -13.26 -10.99
CA ALA A 42 4.18 -12.93 -12.05
C ALA A 42 3.19 -14.11 -12.12
N VAL A 43 2.18 -14.12 -11.23
CA VAL A 43 1.28 -15.25 -10.96
C VAL A 43 0.87 -16.00 -12.24
N SER A 44 1.18 -17.29 -12.28
CA SER A 44 0.95 -18.14 -13.45
C SER A 44 -0.50 -18.58 -13.60
N ALA A 45 -1.28 -18.62 -12.51
CA ALA A 45 -2.70 -18.91 -12.56
C ALA A 45 -3.48 -18.15 -11.45
N THR A 46 -4.69 -17.70 -11.77
CA THR A 46 -5.60 -17.04 -10.81
C THR A 46 -7.06 -17.25 -11.21
N VAL A 47 -7.98 -17.09 -10.27
CA VAL A 47 -9.43 -16.99 -10.57
C VAL A 47 -9.89 -15.54 -10.65
N CYS A 48 -9.08 -14.57 -10.24
CA CYS A 48 -9.44 -13.15 -10.20
C CYS A 48 -9.81 -12.60 -11.59
N ASN A 49 -10.66 -11.57 -11.63
CA ASN A 49 -10.98 -10.84 -12.86
C ASN A 49 -9.89 -9.83 -13.25
N GLU A 50 -8.97 -9.53 -12.34
CA GLU A 50 -7.83 -8.65 -12.54
C GLU A 50 -6.63 -9.13 -11.73
N VAL A 51 -5.44 -8.67 -12.08
CA VAL A 51 -4.20 -8.96 -11.35
C VAL A 51 -3.43 -7.67 -11.13
N LEU A 52 -2.91 -7.49 -9.91
CA LEU A 52 -1.93 -6.45 -9.61
C LEU A 52 -0.54 -6.96 -10.01
N LEU A 53 0.08 -6.29 -10.97
CA LEU A 53 1.48 -6.49 -11.32
C LEU A 53 2.32 -5.34 -10.75
N SER A 54 3.57 -5.65 -10.40
CA SER A 54 4.56 -4.67 -9.99
C SER A 54 5.92 -4.99 -10.58
N GLY A 55 6.83 -4.04 -10.52
CA GLY A 55 8.21 -4.23 -10.94
C GLY A 55 9.04 -2.97 -10.84
N GLU A 56 10.18 -3.00 -11.50
CA GLU A 56 11.08 -1.86 -11.63
C GLU A 56 11.17 -1.40 -13.08
N ALA A 57 11.53 -0.13 -13.25
CA ALA A 57 11.85 0.43 -14.56
C ALA A 57 13.11 1.28 -14.44
N PHE A 58 13.78 1.48 -15.58
CA PHE A 58 14.93 2.37 -15.64
C PHE A 58 14.57 3.82 -15.28
N ILE A 59 15.57 4.59 -14.83
CA ILE A 59 15.53 6.05 -14.80
C ILE A 59 16.26 6.52 -16.05
N SER A 60 15.69 7.47 -16.79
CA SER A 60 16.32 7.99 -18.01
C SER A 60 17.73 8.48 -17.69
N PRO A 61 18.79 7.97 -18.37
CA PRO A 61 20.16 8.41 -18.13
C PRO A 61 20.42 9.81 -18.69
N THR A 62 19.58 10.29 -19.60
CA THR A 62 19.82 11.52 -20.38
C THR A 62 18.86 12.65 -20.04
N PHE A 63 17.69 12.33 -19.50
CA PHE A 63 16.63 13.30 -19.21
C PHE A 63 15.93 12.87 -17.94
N TRP A 64 16.49 13.22 -16.79
CA TRP A 64 15.84 13.06 -15.51
C TRP A 64 15.99 14.38 -14.75
N HIS A 65 15.04 14.65 -13.86
CA HIS A 65 15.14 15.79 -12.96
C HIS A 65 14.69 15.39 -11.56
N CYS A 66 15.36 15.94 -10.57
CA CYS A 66 14.89 15.94 -9.20
C CYS A 66 14.53 17.40 -8.85
N CYS A 67 13.60 17.71 -7.98
CA CYS A 67 12.67 16.88 -7.22
C CYS A 67 11.33 17.61 -7.27
N GLY A 68 10.23 16.89 -7.51
CA GLY A 68 8.90 17.48 -7.68
C GLY A 68 8.18 16.94 -8.91
N GLY A 69 6.85 16.98 -8.87
CA GLY A 69 6.02 16.31 -9.87
C GLY A 69 5.83 14.82 -9.58
N THR A 70 5.34 14.10 -10.58
CA THR A 70 5.12 12.65 -10.55
C THR A 70 6.43 11.88 -10.82
N ALA A 71 6.47 10.60 -10.44
CA ALA A 71 7.63 9.76 -10.73
C ALA A 71 7.95 9.65 -12.23
N ALA A 72 6.92 9.67 -13.09
CA ALA A 72 7.09 9.67 -14.54
C ALA A 72 7.77 10.96 -15.05
N GLU A 73 7.43 12.11 -14.49
CA GLU A 73 8.09 13.38 -14.81
C GLU A 73 9.55 13.37 -14.33
N MET A 74 9.79 13.00 -13.07
CA MET A 74 11.13 12.99 -12.47
C MET A 74 12.10 12.07 -13.22
N THR A 75 11.63 10.89 -13.63
CA THR A 75 12.45 9.90 -14.35
C THR A 75 12.43 10.08 -15.88
N ALA A 76 11.54 10.92 -16.40
CA ALA A 76 11.10 11.00 -17.80
C ALA A 76 10.73 9.64 -18.42
N VAL A 77 10.36 8.65 -17.61
CA VAL A 77 9.98 7.32 -18.08
C VAL A 77 8.50 7.11 -17.79
N THR A 78 7.74 6.73 -18.81
CA THR A 78 6.35 6.30 -18.67
C THR A 78 6.28 4.79 -18.78
N VAL A 79 5.62 4.14 -17.82
CA VAL A 79 5.35 2.70 -17.84
C VAL A 79 3.91 2.45 -18.25
N THR A 80 3.73 1.65 -19.29
CA THR A 80 2.42 1.23 -19.82
C THR A 80 2.32 -0.27 -19.84
N TRP A 81 1.10 -0.79 -19.86
CA TRP A 81 0.83 -2.20 -20.00
C TRP A 81 -0.22 -2.46 -21.07
N ARG A 82 -0.15 -3.65 -21.66
CA ARG A 82 -1.13 -4.18 -22.59
C ARG A 82 -1.38 -5.65 -22.28
N ASN A 83 -2.64 -6.02 -22.15
CA ASN A 83 -3.06 -7.41 -22.24
C ASN A 83 -3.24 -7.74 -23.73
N ASP A 84 -2.26 -8.44 -24.31
CA ASP A 84 -2.23 -8.78 -25.74
C ASP A 84 -3.36 -9.74 -26.14
N THR A 85 -3.88 -10.52 -25.19
CA THR A 85 -5.01 -11.43 -25.41
C THR A 85 -6.31 -10.66 -25.60
N THR A 86 -6.54 -9.62 -24.80
CA THR A 86 -7.83 -8.90 -24.76
C THR A 86 -7.80 -7.56 -25.50
N GLY A 87 -6.60 -7.05 -25.78
CA GLY A 87 -6.39 -5.70 -26.31
C GLY A 87 -6.50 -4.59 -25.27
N ALA A 88 -6.79 -4.91 -24.00
CA ALA A 88 -6.86 -3.91 -22.93
C ALA A 88 -5.49 -3.27 -22.69
N THR A 89 -5.45 -1.97 -22.43
CA THR A 89 -4.23 -1.20 -22.20
C THR A 89 -4.42 -0.22 -21.06
N GLY A 90 -3.33 0.17 -20.40
CA GLY A 90 -3.34 1.25 -19.42
C GLY A 90 -1.95 1.76 -19.07
N THR A 91 -1.91 2.78 -18.23
CA THR A 91 -0.68 3.35 -17.66
C THR A 91 -0.49 2.82 -16.24
N ALA A 92 0.74 2.50 -15.87
CA ALA A 92 1.06 2.07 -14.52
C ALA A 92 1.17 3.26 -13.55
N SER A 93 0.85 3.03 -12.28
CA SER A 93 1.25 3.94 -11.20
C SER A 93 2.75 3.78 -10.96
N GLN A 94 3.46 4.89 -10.78
CA GLN A 94 4.92 4.90 -10.66
C GLN A 94 5.34 5.64 -9.40
N THR A 95 6.37 5.15 -8.73
CA THR A 95 6.98 5.75 -7.55
C THR A 95 8.50 5.73 -7.69
N VAL A 96 9.18 6.75 -7.16
CA VAL A 96 10.64 6.85 -7.14
C VAL A 96 11.09 7.33 -5.76
N GLN A 97 12.19 6.79 -5.26
CA GLN A 97 12.80 7.27 -4.02
C GLN A 97 13.83 8.35 -4.30
N THR A 98 13.99 9.28 -3.35
CA THR A 98 14.96 10.37 -3.43
C THR A 98 15.88 10.34 -2.22
N GLY A 99 17.18 10.57 -2.42
CA GLY A 99 18.18 10.52 -1.35
C GLY A 99 19.14 11.70 -1.37
N LEU A 100 19.83 11.91 -0.24
CA LEU A 100 20.78 13.01 -0.08
C LEU A 100 22.04 12.84 -0.98
N LEU A 101 22.49 11.60 -1.17
CA LEU A 101 23.68 11.26 -1.95
C LEU A 101 23.36 10.82 -3.38
N VAL A 102 22.13 10.33 -3.61
CA VAL A 102 21.65 9.88 -4.91
C VAL A 102 20.29 10.52 -5.14
N PRO A 103 20.16 11.47 -6.09
CA PRO A 103 18.97 12.31 -6.20
C PRO A 103 17.71 11.50 -6.52
N LEU A 104 17.81 10.49 -7.38
CA LEU A 104 16.73 9.53 -7.67
C LEU A 104 17.27 8.10 -7.68
N TYR A 105 16.56 7.19 -7.02
CA TYR A 105 16.83 5.75 -7.08
C TYR A 105 15.52 4.97 -6.86
N ASP A 106 15.54 3.66 -7.11
CA ASP A 106 14.39 2.76 -6.87
C ASP A 106 13.10 3.21 -7.59
N HIS A 107 13.13 3.21 -8.93
CA HIS A 107 11.96 3.51 -9.75
C HIS A 107 11.09 2.26 -9.88
N ARG A 108 9.99 2.26 -9.13
CA ARG A 108 9.03 1.16 -9.01
C ARG A 108 7.72 1.50 -9.71
N TRP A 109 7.03 0.48 -10.19
CA TRP A 109 5.71 0.64 -10.82
C TRP A 109 4.73 -0.42 -10.34
N THR A 110 3.44 -0.10 -10.42
CA THR A 110 2.32 -1.03 -10.17
C THR A 110 1.19 -0.80 -11.18
N ALA A 111 0.51 -1.87 -11.58
CA ALA A 111 -0.61 -1.80 -12.50
C ALA A 111 -1.64 -2.89 -12.24
N THR A 112 -2.92 -2.52 -12.26
CA THR A 112 -4.03 -3.48 -12.22
C THR A 112 -4.46 -3.82 -13.64
N VAL A 113 -4.34 -5.09 -14.01
CA VAL A 113 -4.58 -5.58 -15.37
C VAL A 113 -5.81 -6.48 -15.38
N PRO A 114 -6.86 -6.15 -16.17
CA PRO A 114 -8.03 -7.00 -16.31
C PRO A 114 -7.69 -8.26 -17.11
N LEU A 115 -8.29 -9.37 -16.68
CA LEU A 115 -8.08 -10.70 -17.22
C LEU A 115 -9.36 -11.24 -17.85
N GLN A 116 -9.22 -11.99 -18.94
CA GLN A 116 -10.28 -12.83 -19.50
C GLN A 116 -9.99 -14.30 -19.24
N MET A 117 -11.01 -15.15 -19.39
CA MET A 117 -10.88 -16.60 -19.20
C MET A 117 -9.77 -17.17 -20.10
N GLY A 118 -8.91 -18.03 -19.54
CA GLY A 118 -7.75 -18.59 -20.24
C GLY A 118 -6.47 -17.76 -20.08
N THR A 119 -5.51 -17.98 -20.99
CA THR A 119 -4.17 -17.36 -20.90
C THR A 119 -4.17 -15.90 -21.33
N ASN A 120 -3.82 -15.02 -20.39
CA ASN A 120 -3.61 -13.59 -20.62
C ASN A 120 -2.11 -13.32 -20.77
N ARG A 121 -1.68 -12.90 -21.95
CA ARG A 121 -0.30 -12.43 -22.15
C ARG A 121 -0.28 -10.94 -21.92
N VAL A 122 0.45 -10.50 -20.90
CA VAL A 122 0.58 -9.09 -20.53
C VAL A 122 1.98 -8.61 -20.88
N THR A 123 2.07 -7.60 -21.75
CA THR A 123 3.30 -6.89 -22.08
C THR A 123 3.34 -5.57 -21.30
N VAL A 124 4.42 -5.34 -20.58
CA VAL A 124 4.73 -4.08 -19.90
C VAL A 124 5.86 -3.40 -20.65
N THR A 125 5.71 -2.10 -20.90
CA THR A 125 6.66 -1.29 -21.65
C THR A 125 7.02 -0.03 -20.88
N ALA A 126 8.29 0.14 -20.55
CA ALA A 126 8.83 1.41 -20.08
C ALA A 126 9.41 2.18 -21.27
N THR A 127 8.96 3.42 -21.46
CA THR A 127 9.41 4.29 -22.55
C THR A 127 9.95 5.60 -21.98
N GLY A 128 11.15 5.97 -22.41
CA GLY A 128 11.80 7.24 -22.10
C GLY A 128 12.20 8.00 -23.37
N PRO A 129 12.89 9.15 -23.22
CA PRO A 129 13.24 10.00 -24.35
C PRO A 129 14.27 9.36 -25.26
N ALA A 130 14.44 9.91 -26.48
CA ALA A 130 15.41 9.44 -27.47
C ALA A 130 15.27 7.95 -27.86
N GLY A 131 14.05 7.39 -27.76
CA GLY A 131 13.77 6.00 -28.15
C GLY A 131 14.17 4.95 -27.12
N LEU A 132 14.59 5.37 -25.92
CA LEU A 132 14.88 4.46 -24.81
C LEU A 132 13.61 3.69 -24.46
N SER A 133 13.62 2.38 -24.65
CA SER A 133 12.50 1.54 -24.24
C SER A 133 12.96 0.18 -23.76
N GLY A 134 12.19 -0.38 -22.84
CA GLY A 134 12.34 -1.74 -22.34
C GLY A 134 10.98 -2.42 -22.29
N THR A 135 10.95 -3.72 -22.56
CA THR A 135 9.71 -4.53 -22.50
C THR A 135 9.91 -5.76 -21.63
N ALA A 136 8.86 -6.13 -20.90
CA ALA A 136 8.78 -7.37 -20.14
C ALA A 136 7.41 -8.01 -20.39
N GLN A 137 7.34 -9.34 -20.29
CA GLN A 137 6.09 -10.08 -20.48
C GLN A 137 5.81 -11.01 -19.31
N ALA A 138 4.52 -11.14 -18.98
CA ALA A 138 3.97 -12.14 -18.08
C ALA A 138 2.85 -12.91 -18.77
N SER A 139 2.68 -14.19 -18.42
CA SER A 139 1.54 -15.00 -18.86
C SER A 139 0.78 -15.46 -17.63
N ILE A 140 -0.51 -15.10 -17.57
CA ILE A 140 -1.39 -15.34 -16.43
C ILE A 140 -2.60 -16.13 -16.89
N ASP A 141 -2.78 -17.33 -16.37
CA ASP A 141 -3.94 -18.17 -16.69
C ASP A 141 -5.12 -17.86 -15.77
N LYS A 142 -6.21 -17.33 -16.32
CA LYS A 142 -7.47 -17.24 -15.58
C LYS A 142 -8.21 -18.57 -15.66
N THR A 143 -8.24 -19.30 -14.56
CA THR A 143 -8.72 -20.69 -14.51
C THR A 143 -10.22 -20.82 -14.30
N GLY A 144 -10.91 -19.75 -13.90
CA GLY A 144 -12.33 -19.78 -13.56
C GLY A 144 -12.97 -18.39 -13.49
N PRO A 145 -14.32 -18.32 -13.50
CA PRO A 145 -15.03 -17.09 -13.18
C PRO A 145 -14.79 -16.73 -11.70
N SER A 146 -14.79 -15.44 -11.41
CA SER A 146 -14.86 -14.97 -10.03
C SER A 146 -15.79 -13.77 -9.91
N PHE A 147 -16.26 -13.58 -8.70
CA PHE A 147 -17.25 -12.60 -8.32
C PHE A 147 -16.79 -11.83 -7.09
N THR A 148 -17.54 -10.80 -6.77
CA THR A 148 -17.38 -9.99 -5.58
C THR A 148 -18.50 -10.26 -4.59
N LEU A 149 -18.18 -10.11 -3.31
CA LEU A 149 -19.12 -10.06 -2.20
C LEU A 149 -18.93 -8.73 -1.50
N SER A 150 -20.01 -7.98 -1.33
CA SER A 150 -19.99 -6.71 -0.62
C SER A 150 -21.12 -6.59 0.39
N GLY A 151 -20.89 -5.73 1.37
CA GLY A 151 -21.84 -5.40 2.41
C GLY A 151 -21.31 -4.27 3.28
N ARG A 152 -21.96 -4.07 4.42
CA ARG A 152 -21.60 -3.08 5.42
C ARG A 152 -21.49 -3.68 6.81
N VAL A 153 -20.63 -3.10 7.65
CA VAL A 153 -20.62 -3.33 9.10
C VAL A 153 -20.76 -1.97 9.78
N ILE A 154 -21.91 -1.71 10.41
CA ILE A 154 -22.28 -0.41 10.97
C ILE A 154 -22.78 -0.51 12.41
N THR A 155 -22.85 0.62 13.09
CA THR A 155 -23.58 0.73 14.36
C THR A 155 -25.07 0.50 14.14
N ASP A 156 -25.78 0.05 15.18
CA ASP A 156 -27.22 -0.21 15.15
C ASP A 156 -28.07 1.05 14.88
N ASP A 157 -27.54 2.23 15.20
CA ASP A 157 -28.11 3.53 14.81
C ASP A 157 -27.68 4.01 13.41
N GLY A 158 -26.77 3.27 12.75
CA GLY A 158 -26.20 3.59 11.44
C GLY A 158 -25.27 4.81 11.42
N ALA A 159 -24.95 5.40 12.57
CA ALA A 159 -24.15 6.62 12.65
C ALA A 159 -22.69 6.41 12.23
N TRP A 160 -22.14 5.21 12.48
CA TRP A 160 -20.72 4.93 12.28
C TRP A 160 -20.46 3.59 11.58
N GLY A 161 -19.44 3.57 10.72
CA GLY A 161 -18.87 2.35 10.19
C GLY A 161 -17.98 1.67 11.22
N ILE A 162 -18.28 0.40 11.54
CA ILE A 162 -17.47 -0.42 12.44
C ILE A 162 -16.32 -1.03 11.63
N GLY A 163 -15.35 -0.17 11.30
CA GLY A 163 -14.25 -0.52 10.42
C GLY A 163 -12.99 -1.01 11.13
N GLU A 164 -12.07 -1.56 10.34
CA GLU A 164 -10.81 -2.09 10.86
C GLU A 164 -9.98 -0.99 11.55
N LEU A 165 -9.90 0.20 10.95
CA LEU A 165 -9.09 1.31 11.45
C LEU A 165 -9.63 1.96 12.72
N GLU A 166 -10.90 1.83 13.08
CA GLU A 166 -11.43 2.43 14.33
C GLU A 166 -11.87 1.38 15.36
N SER A 167 -12.20 0.15 14.92
CA SER A 167 -12.78 -0.90 15.77
C SER A 167 -11.98 -2.22 15.76
N GLY A 168 -11.04 -2.39 14.82
CA GLY A 168 -10.29 -3.65 14.66
C GLY A 168 -11.17 -4.79 14.15
N VAL A 169 -12.24 -4.43 13.44
CA VAL A 169 -13.22 -5.36 12.89
C VAL A 169 -12.88 -5.68 11.45
N ARG A 170 -13.04 -6.96 11.11
CA ARG A 170 -12.96 -7.49 9.76
C ARG A 170 -14.12 -8.47 9.54
N VAL A 171 -14.38 -8.84 8.30
CA VAL A 171 -15.35 -9.87 7.95
C VAL A 171 -14.59 -11.05 7.36
N ASP A 172 -14.53 -12.16 8.07
CA ASP A 172 -13.86 -13.37 7.62
C ASP A 172 -14.85 -14.22 6.80
N LEU A 173 -14.44 -14.60 5.59
CA LEU A 173 -15.20 -15.47 4.70
C LEU A 173 -14.58 -16.87 4.72
N SER A 174 -15.41 -17.86 5.03
CA SER A 174 -15.08 -19.28 4.90
C SER A 174 -15.88 -19.90 3.76
N GLY A 175 -15.27 -20.80 3.00
CA GLY A 175 -15.86 -21.38 1.80
C GLY A 175 -14.81 -22.07 0.93
N PRO A 176 -15.01 -22.17 -0.39
CA PRO A 176 -14.03 -22.73 -1.33
C PRO A 176 -12.64 -22.09 -1.25
N VAL A 177 -12.60 -20.78 -0.97
CA VAL A 177 -11.38 -20.00 -0.73
C VAL A 177 -11.62 -19.13 0.51
N GLY A 178 -10.65 -19.09 1.43
CA GLY A 178 -10.68 -18.18 2.56
C GLY A 178 -10.36 -16.75 2.12
N ALA A 179 -11.13 -15.77 2.59
CA ALA A 179 -10.91 -14.36 2.28
C ALA A 179 -11.34 -13.46 3.45
N THR A 180 -10.91 -12.20 3.43
CA THR A 180 -11.22 -11.23 4.48
C THR A 180 -11.64 -9.89 3.88
N GLY A 181 -12.81 -9.41 4.28
CA GLY A 181 -13.28 -8.06 4.02
C GLY A 181 -12.85 -7.10 5.13
N ARG A 182 -12.48 -5.87 4.76
CA ARG A 182 -12.06 -4.81 5.69
C ARG A 182 -13.06 -3.65 5.60
N PRO A 183 -14.00 -3.53 6.56
CA PRO A 183 -14.98 -2.45 6.54
C PRO A 183 -14.33 -1.07 6.73
N ALA A 184 -14.82 -0.09 5.97
CA ALA A 184 -14.40 1.31 6.10
C ALA A 184 -14.85 1.91 7.44
N SER A 185 -14.04 2.81 8.01
CA SER A 185 -14.34 3.50 9.27
C SER A 185 -14.88 4.91 9.03
N GLY A 186 -15.49 5.53 10.04
CA GLY A 186 -16.01 6.90 9.94
C GLY A 186 -17.53 6.98 9.77
N SER A 187 -18.02 8.23 9.68
CA SER A 187 -19.45 8.54 9.76
C SER A 187 -20.24 7.95 8.59
N ALA A 188 -21.27 7.17 8.90
CA ALA A 188 -22.14 6.45 7.97
C ALA A 188 -21.38 5.60 6.92
N GLN A 189 -20.14 5.21 7.24
CA GLN A 189 -19.33 4.32 6.41
C GLN A 189 -19.59 2.85 6.79
N GLY A 190 -18.60 1.97 6.74
CA GLY A 190 -18.76 0.54 7.07
C GLY A 190 -18.77 -0.40 5.86
N GLY A 191 -18.69 0.12 4.64
CA GLY A 191 -18.64 -0.71 3.44
C GLY A 191 -17.39 -1.58 3.37
N TYR A 192 -17.54 -2.83 2.94
CA TYR A 192 -16.44 -3.73 2.58
C TYR A 192 -16.75 -4.46 1.28
N THR A 193 -15.70 -4.82 0.55
CA THR A 193 -15.78 -5.64 -0.66
C THR A 193 -14.69 -6.70 -0.63
N VAL A 194 -15.05 -7.93 -0.95
CA VAL A 194 -14.14 -9.05 -1.18
C VAL A 194 -14.26 -9.46 -2.63
N SER A 195 -13.13 -9.57 -3.32
CA SER A 195 -13.05 -9.96 -4.73
C SER A 195 -12.42 -11.34 -4.90
N CYS A 196 -12.31 -11.79 -6.16
CA CYS A 196 -11.69 -13.07 -6.52
C CYS A 196 -12.37 -14.31 -5.93
N LEU A 197 -13.69 -14.25 -5.69
CA LEU A 197 -14.43 -15.38 -5.15
C LEU A 197 -14.96 -16.28 -6.29
N PRO A 198 -14.48 -17.52 -6.44
CA PRO A 198 -15.11 -18.47 -7.37
C PRO A 198 -16.55 -18.83 -6.93
N PRO A 199 -17.37 -19.42 -7.82
CA PRO A 199 -18.68 -19.95 -7.42
C PRO A 199 -18.58 -20.91 -6.22
N GLY A 200 -19.53 -20.78 -5.30
CA GLY A 200 -19.67 -21.65 -4.15
C GLY A 200 -20.42 -21.01 -2.99
N GLN A 201 -20.60 -21.80 -1.94
CA GLN A 201 -21.21 -21.35 -0.71
C GLN A 201 -20.15 -20.75 0.21
N TYR A 202 -20.41 -19.52 0.68
CA TYR A 202 -19.56 -18.79 1.61
C TYR A 202 -20.32 -18.47 2.88
N THR A 203 -19.63 -18.52 4.01
CA THR A 203 -20.12 -17.98 5.29
C THR A 203 -19.25 -16.80 5.68
N ALA A 204 -19.86 -15.62 5.73
CA ALA A 204 -19.25 -14.38 6.18
C ALA A 204 -19.54 -14.19 7.68
N THR A 205 -18.48 -13.97 8.45
CA THR A 205 -18.53 -13.82 9.91
C THR A 205 -17.72 -12.60 10.32
N PRO A 206 -18.35 -11.56 10.90
CA PRO A 206 -17.61 -10.45 11.50
C PRO A 206 -16.74 -10.95 12.65
N ALA A 207 -15.49 -10.50 12.69
CA ALA A 207 -14.55 -10.79 13.74
C ALA A 207 -13.96 -9.49 14.27
N SER A 208 -14.10 -9.26 15.57
CA SER A 208 -13.44 -8.20 16.30
C SER A 208 -12.23 -8.76 17.05
N GLY A 209 -11.08 -8.09 16.96
CA GLY A 209 -9.89 -8.52 17.69
C GLY A 209 -10.04 -8.35 19.19
N ALA A 210 -9.75 -7.15 19.69
CA ALA A 210 -9.68 -6.83 21.11
C ALA A 210 -11.03 -6.54 21.79
N LEU A 211 -12.05 -6.17 21.01
CA LEU A 211 -13.31 -5.62 21.51
C LEU A 211 -14.45 -6.65 21.42
N PRO A 212 -15.33 -6.75 22.43
CA PRO A 212 -16.39 -7.77 22.50
C PRO A 212 -17.67 -7.33 21.77
N PHE A 213 -17.60 -7.10 20.45
CA PHE A 213 -18.78 -6.72 19.67
C PHE A 213 -19.82 -7.84 19.58
N GLY A 214 -21.10 -7.49 19.75
CA GLY A 214 -22.24 -8.39 19.55
C GLY A 214 -22.89 -8.18 18.19
N PHE A 215 -22.28 -8.73 17.13
CA PHE A 215 -22.79 -8.56 15.76
C PHE A 215 -24.12 -9.28 15.51
N GLN A 216 -25.01 -8.61 14.78
CA GLN A 216 -26.30 -9.12 14.32
C GLN A 216 -26.43 -8.96 12.80
N PRO A 217 -26.68 -10.05 12.05
CA PRO A 217 -26.56 -11.44 12.50
C PRO A 217 -25.10 -11.80 12.86
N ALA A 218 -24.87 -12.86 13.62
CA ALA A 218 -23.49 -13.28 13.96
C ALA A 218 -22.71 -13.82 12.74
N ALA A 219 -23.41 -14.31 11.72
CA ALA A 219 -22.84 -14.74 10.44
C ALA A 219 -23.93 -14.73 9.36
N ARG A 220 -23.53 -14.66 8.10
CA ARG A 220 -24.41 -14.83 6.92
C ARG A 220 -23.84 -15.87 5.99
N THR A 221 -24.67 -16.82 5.59
CA THR A 221 -24.34 -17.77 4.52
C THR A 221 -24.94 -17.30 3.21
N VAL A 222 -24.10 -17.23 2.17
CA VAL A 222 -24.49 -16.81 0.82
C VAL A 222 -23.98 -17.82 -0.20
N ASN A 223 -24.68 -17.92 -1.33
CA ASN A 223 -24.28 -18.81 -2.42
C ASN A 223 -23.96 -17.98 -3.67
N ILE A 224 -22.70 -17.99 -4.09
CA ILE A 224 -22.24 -17.33 -5.30
C ILE A 224 -22.36 -18.32 -6.45
N VAL A 225 -23.16 -18.00 -7.47
CA VAL A 225 -23.38 -18.89 -8.62
C VAL A 225 -22.81 -18.27 -9.89
N ALA A 226 -23.32 -17.11 -10.29
CA ALA A 226 -22.99 -16.50 -11.58
C ALA A 226 -23.01 -14.95 -11.54
N ALA A 227 -23.09 -14.34 -10.36
CA ALA A 227 -23.14 -12.88 -10.21
C ALA A 227 -22.53 -12.44 -8.88
N ASP A 228 -22.17 -11.16 -8.83
CA ASP A 228 -21.75 -10.48 -7.60
C ASP A 228 -22.86 -10.50 -6.55
N VAL A 229 -22.47 -10.62 -5.29
CA VAL A 229 -23.37 -10.59 -4.13
C VAL A 229 -23.18 -9.28 -3.39
N THR A 230 -24.29 -8.63 -3.04
CA THR A 230 -24.31 -7.37 -2.28
C THR A 230 -25.28 -7.51 -1.10
N GLY A 231 -25.22 -6.59 -0.13
CA GLY A 231 -26.13 -6.57 1.03
C GLY A 231 -25.82 -7.62 2.09
N VAL A 232 -24.56 -8.08 2.17
CA VAL A 232 -24.10 -8.97 3.25
C VAL A 232 -23.77 -8.11 4.48
N ASP A 233 -24.82 -7.56 5.09
CA ASP A 233 -24.70 -6.49 6.08
C ASP A 233 -24.76 -7.00 7.53
N PHE A 234 -24.04 -6.31 8.41
CA PHE A 234 -23.94 -6.62 9.84
C PHE A 234 -24.06 -5.34 10.66
N GLU A 235 -24.68 -5.44 11.82
CA GLU A 235 -24.85 -4.34 12.75
C GLU A 235 -24.36 -4.75 14.14
N ALA A 236 -23.88 -3.81 14.95
CA ALA A 236 -23.61 -4.06 16.37
C ALA A 236 -23.89 -2.80 17.20
N PRO A 237 -24.40 -2.95 18.44
CA PRO A 237 -24.50 -1.84 19.38
C PRO A 237 -23.11 -1.30 19.71
N ALA A 238 -22.85 -0.06 19.31
CA ALA A 238 -21.56 0.59 19.53
C ALA A 238 -21.64 2.10 19.37
N HIS A 239 -20.67 2.79 19.98
CA HIS A 239 -20.62 4.24 20.08
C HIS A 239 -19.22 4.77 19.79
N ARG A 240 -19.16 6.03 19.39
CA ARG A 240 -17.91 6.72 19.08
C ARG A 240 -17.27 7.28 20.35
N LEU A 241 -16.03 6.91 20.56
CA LEU A 241 -15.12 7.49 21.54
C LEU A 241 -14.15 8.41 20.80
N SER A 242 -14.09 9.71 21.12
CA SER A 242 -13.26 10.68 20.39
C SER A 242 -12.55 11.70 21.28
N GLY A 243 -11.46 12.26 20.75
CA GLY A 243 -10.71 13.34 21.38
C GLY A 243 -9.56 13.82 20.51
N ARG A 244 -8.71 14.66 21.10
CA ARG A 244 -7.52 15.23 20.45
C ARG A 244 -6.30 15.17 21.35
N VAL A 245 -5.15 14.85 20.75
CA VAL A 245 -3.82 15.06 21.32
C VAL A 245 -3.31 16.41 20.81
N SER A 246 -2.89 17.26 21.74
CA SER A 246 -2.33 18.60 21.49
C SER A 246 -0.92 18.71 22.04
N TRP A 247 -0.16 19.74 21.66
CA TRP A 247 1.25 19.92 22.01
C TRP A 247 1.47 21.24 22.73
N ALA A 248 2.22 21.22 23.83
CA ALA A 248 2.48 22.42 24.65
C ALA A 248 3.38 23.46 23.95
N SER A 249 4.14 23.05 22.93
CA SER A 249 4.90 23.92 22.04
C SER A 249 4.33 23.86 20.63
N SER A 250 4.64 24.85 19.78
CA SER A 250 4.27 24.86 18.34
C SER A 250 4.95 23.75 17.51
N GLY A 251 5.33 22.64 18.16
CA GLY A 251 5.82 21.44 17.52
C GLY A 251 4.78 20.92 16.54
N LEU A 252 5.27 20.54 15.36
CA LEU A 252 4.43 19.91 14.36
C LEU A 252 3.85 18.60 14.93
N PRO A 253 2.62 18.22 14.52
CA PRO A 253 2.01 16.96 14.89
C PRO A 253 2.98 15.81 14.59
N SER A 254 3.34 15.04 15.63
CA SER A 254 4.02 13.77 15.45
C SER A 254 3.01 12.81 14.83
N THR A 255 3.23 12.41 13.57
CA THR A 255 2.44 11.33 12.95
C THR A 255 2.67 9.97 13.60
N ALA A 256 3.61 9.90 14.56
CA ALA A 256 3.93 8.72 15.32
C ALA A 256 3.21 8.66 16.66
N GLU A 257 2.22 9.51 16.94
CA GLU A 257 1.41 9.39 18.16
C GLU A 257 0.28 8.36 17.99
N TRP A 258 0.14 7.50 18.99
CA TRP A 258 -0.82 6.41 19.03
C TRP A 258 -1.70 6.53 20.26
N MET A 259 -2.98 6.25 20.11
CA MET A 259 -3.94 6.03 21.17
C MET A 259 -4.07 4.55 21.43
N THR A 260 -3.82 4.17 22.68
CA THR A 260 -4.06 2.83 23.20
C THR A 260 -5.38 2.83 23.96
N LEU A 261 -6.31 1.99 23.53
CA LEU A 261 -7.55 1.69 24.23
C LEU A 261 -7.38 0.37 24.98
N GLY A 262 -7.34 0.43 26.31
CA GLY A 262 -7.41 -0.70 27.23
C GLY A 262 -8.84 -0.93 27.73
N GLY A 263 -9.17 -2.16 28.12
CA GLY A 263 -10.51 -2.55 28.58
C GLY A 263 -10.88 -4.00 28.27
N GLY A 264 -10.12 -4.68 27.40
CA GLY A 264 -10.26 -6.11 27.07
C GLY A 264 -8.95 -6.91 27.25
N THR A 265 -8.93 -8.17 26.78
CA THR A 265 -7.75 -9.06 26.88
C THR A 265 -6.57 -8.64 26.00
N SER A 266 -6.76 -7.68 25.10
CA SER A 266 -5.71 -7.10 24.27
C SER A 266 -6.00 -5.62 24.02
N PRO A 267 -5.00 -4.73 24.07
CA PRO A 267 -5.21 -3.31 23.79
C PRO A 267 -5.43 -3.06 22.29
N LEU A 268 -6.29 -2.10 21.96
CA LEU A 268 -6.45 -1.60 20.60
C LEU A 268 -5.59 -0.34 20.43
N VAL A 269 -4.61 -0.36 19.53
CA VAL A 269 -3.69 0.76 19.30
C VAL A 269 -4.00 1.43 17.97
N ARG A 270 -4.07 2.76 17.92
CA ARG A 270 -4.42 3.55 16.72
C ARG A 270 -3.63 4.84 16.60
N ALA A 271 -3.13 5.15 15.43
CA ALA A 271 -2.50 6.44 15.19
C ALA A 271 -3.53 7.59 15.27
N VAL A 272 -3.09 8.76 15.74
CA VAL A 272 -3.84 10.01 15.59
C VAL A 272 -3.71 10.52 14.15
N ASN A 273 -4.68 11.31 13.68
CA ASN A 273 -4.55 11.95 12.37
C ASN A 273 -3.53 13.11 12.40
N ALA A 274 -3.25 13.70 11.25
CA ALA A 274 -2.29 14.81 11.14
C ALA A 274 -2.70 16.06 11.95
N GLN A 275 -3.94 16.15 12.44
CA GLN A 275 -4.42 17.23 13.30
C GLN A 275 -4.43 16.85 14.79
N GLY A 276 -3.92 15.66 15.14
CA GLY A 276 -3.91 15.11 16.49
C GLY A 276 -5.27 14.53 16.93
N GLU A 277 -6.26 14.48 16.05
CA GLU A 277 -7.57 13.95 16.37
C GLU A 277 -7.56 12.42 16.28
N TYR A 278 -8.36 11.80 17.12
CA TYR A 278 -8.56 10.37 17.07
C TYR A 278 -10.03 10.02 17.27
N GLY A 279 -10.39 8.85 16.75
CA GLY A 279 -10.99 7.93 17.69
C GLY A 279 -11.54 6.66 17.13
N LEU A 280 -12.40 6.06 17.94
CA LEU A 280 -12.65 4.64 17.94
C LEU A 280 -14.15 4.41 18.05
N VAL A 281 -14.64 3.35 17.41
CA VAL A 281 -16.01 2.88 17.59
C VAL A 281 -15.92 1.63 18.46
N VAL A 282 -16.64 1.61 19.56
CA VAL A 282 -16.50 0.61 20.63
C VAL A 282 -17.89 0.20 21.13
N PRO A 283 -18.11 -1.06 21.53
CA PRO A 283 -19.35 -1.45 22.20
C PRO A 283 -19.48 -0.75 23.57
N ASP A 284 -20.63 -0.89 24.22
CA ASP A 284 -20.78 -0.46 25.61
C ASP A 284 -19.77 -1.14 26.53
N GLY A 285 -19.18 -0.36 27.43
CA GLY A 285 -18.18 -0.86 28.35
C GLY A 285 -17.32 0.22 29.00
N THR A 286 -16.45 -0.24 29.91
CA THR A 286 -15.48 0.61 30.57
C THR A 286 -14.13 0.49 29.87
N TYR A 287 -13.58 1.63 29.47
CA TYR A 287 -12.31 1.71 28.76
C TYR A 287 -11.33 2.63 29.46
N THR A 288 -10.05 2.36 29.25
CA THR A 288 -8.95 3.24 29.58
C THR A 288 -8.28 3.70 28.29
N VAL A 289 -8.23 5.00 28.05
CA VAL A 289 -7.61 5.60 26.87
C VAL A 289 -6.30 6.23 27.31
N ALA A 290 -5.19 5.84 26.67
CA ALA A 290 -3.87 6.37 26.96
C ALA A 290 -3.10 6.66 25.66
N PRO A 291 -2.55 7.88 25.49
CA PRO A 291 -1.66 8.18 24.39
C PRO A 291 -0.26 7.57 24.60
N SER A 292 0.44 7.29 23.51
CA SER A 292 1.81 6.79 23.48
C SER A 292 2.51 7.19 22.19
N ASP A 293 3.79 7.56 22.25
CA ASP A 293 4.63 7.82 21.07
C ASP A 293 5.86 6.89 21.13
N PRO A 294 5.95 5.85 20.28
CA PRO A 294 7.08 4.93 20.25
C PRO A 294 8.39 5.58 19.81
N LEU A 295 8.34 6.75 19.16
CA LEU A 295 9.54 7.53 18.81
C LEU A 295 9.95 8.49 19.94
N CYS A 296 9.13 8.63 20.98
CA CYS A 296 9.44 9.43 22.16
C CYS A 296 9.11 8.69 23.47
N PRO A 297 9.95 7.72 23.90
CA PRO A 297 9.72 6.96 25.14
C PRO A 297 9.75 7.82 26.42
N GLY A 298 10.27 9.05 26.37
CA GLY A 298 10.28 9.99 27.50
C GLY A 298 9.14 11.02 27.49
N CYS A 299 8.25 10.99 26.50
CA CYS A 299 7.18 11.96 26.39
C CYS A 299 6.08 11.72 27.42
N ALA A 300 5.64 12.81 28.07
CA ALA A 300 4.57 12.79 29.06
C ALA A 300 3.29 13.40 28.48
N TYR A 301 2.15 12.89 28.93
CA TYR A 301 0.83 13.38 28.55
C TYR A 301 0.04 13.80 29.78
N VAL A 302 -0.72 14.87 29.64
CA VAL A 302 -1.61 15.39 30.68
C VAL A 302 -3.05 15.41 30.16
N PRO A 303 -3.97 14.63 30.77
CA PRO A 303 -3.70 13.58 31.75
C PRO A 303 -2.92 12.40 31.14
N ALA A 304 -2.32 11.52 31.93
CA ALA A 304 -1.58 10.37 31.38
C ALA A 304 -2.50 9.30 30.77
N LEU A 305 -3.72 9.20 31.29
CA LEU A 305 -4.79 8.33 30.80
C LEU A 305 -6.14 8.91 31.17
N ARG A 306 -7.20 8.43 30.51
CA ARG A 306 -8.60 8.70 30.86
C ARG A 306 -9.36 7.40 30.98
N ASN A 307 -10.10 7.24 32.08
CA ASN A 307 -11.09 6.18 32.21
C ASN A 307 -12.44 6.71 31.74
N VAL A 308 -13.11 5.95 30.89
CA VAL A 308 -14.39 6.32 30.29
C VAL A 308 -15.34 5.14 30.35
N ASN A 309 -16.60 5.41 30.63
CA ASN A 309 -17.68 4.43 30.57
C ASN A 309 -18.61 4.81 29.41
N VAL A 310 -18.74 3.92 28.45
CA VAL A 310 -19.60 4.09 27.27
C VAL A 310 -20.89 3.33 27.55
N LEU A 311 -22.02 4.05 27.53
CA LEU A 311 -23.36 3.52 27.82
C LEU A 311 -24.40 4.14 26.88
N GLY A 312 -24.58 3.56 25.70
CA GLY A 312 -25.65 3.94 24.79
C GLY A 312 -25.45 5.28 24.06
N VAL A 313 -24.31 5.95 24.22
CA VAL A 313 -24.04 7.28 23.64
C VAL A 313 -22.58 7.49 23.27
N ASP A 314 -22.36 8.31 22.24
CA ASP A 314 -21.03 8.79 21.85
C ASP A 314 -20.39 9.62 22.96
N VAL A 315 -19.08 9.42 23.18
CA VAL A 315 -18.28 10.13 24.18
C VAL A 315 -17.13 10.87 23.51
N GLY A 316 -17.17 12.19 23.56
CA GLY A 316 -16.12 13.06 23.03
C GLY A 316 -15.32 13.79 24.11
N GLY A 317 -14.39 14.65 23.69
CA GLY A 317 -13.62 15.53 24.58
C GLY A 317 -12.58 14.81 25.44
N LEU A 318 -12.14 13.63 25.00
CA LEU A 318 -11.10 12.85 25.68
C LEU A 318 -9.72 13.38 25.30
N ASP A 319 -9.47 14.64 25.63
CA ASP A 319 -8.30 15.36 25.13
C ASP A 319 -7.06 15.13 26.00
N PHE A 320 -5.90 15.19 25.34
CA PHE A 320 -4.58 15.02 25.94
C PHE A 320 -3.65 16.15 25.50
N LEU A 321 -2.77 16.58 26.40
CA LEU A 321 -1.69 17.51 26.10
C LEU A 321 -0.35 16.78 26.26
N ARG A 322 0.42 16.67 25.18
CA ARG A 322 1.81 16.25 25.21
C ARG A 322 2.68 17.38 25.74
N GLN A 323 3.48 17.08 26.77
CA GLN A 323 4.46 18.00 27.38
C GLN A 323 5.82 17.94 26.69
#